data_AF-A0A6P0YRL1-F1
#
_entry.id   AF-A0A6P0YRL1-F1
#
_cell.length_a   1.000
_cell.length_b   1.000
_cell.length_c   1.000
_cell.angle_alpha   90.00
_cell.angle_beta   90.00
_cell.angle_gamma   90.00
#
_symmetry.space_group_name_H-M   'P 1'
#
loop_
_entity.id
_entity.type
_entity.pdbx_description
1 polymer ?
#
loop_
_entity_poly.entity_id
_entity_poly.type
_entity_poly.pdbx_seq_one_letter_code
_entity_poly.pdbx_strand_id
1 'polypeptide(L)'
;VYEGSPTPVVAFLSVGSKAAGFALAIRLLTTAFPLVSEEWHLIFTALAVLSMVLGNVVALTQTSMKRLLAYSSIAQAGFVMIGLIAGTDAGYSSMIFYLLVYLFMNLGGFICVILFTLRTGTDQISEYAGLYHKDPLVTLGLSICLLSLGGIPPLAGFFGKIYLFWAGWQAGLYGLVLLGLITSVISIYYYIRVVKMMVVKEPQEMSESVKNYPEISWTLPGMRPLQVGLVLSVFATSVVGILSNPLFTLANDSVTKTQILQSQVVEMQTVGSVVGERNLSLYPKD
;
A
#
# COMPACT_ATOMS: atom_id res chain seq x y z
N VAL A 1 -2.29 14.56 -13.18
CA VAL A 1 -2.81 14.91 -11.83
C VAL A 1 -1.72 14.87 -10.77
N TYR A 2 -1.12 13.71 -10.46
CA TYR A 2 -0.13 13.59 -9.37
C TYR A 2 1.11 14.50 -9.49
N GLU A 3 1.54 14.84 -10.71
CA GLU A 3 2.70 15.72 -10.94
C GLU A 3 2.33 17.20 -10.92
N GLY A 4 1.18 17.57 -11.50
CA GLY A 4 0.74 18.97 -11.64
C GLY A 4 -0.05 19.52 -10.45
N SER A 5 -0.52 18.67 -9.54
CA SER A 5 -1.24 19.11 -8.34
C SER A 5 -0.29 19.41 -7.18
N PRO A 6 -0.68 20.29 -6.23
CA PRO A 6 0.08 20.49 -5.00
C PRO A 6 0.28 19.17 -4.25
N THR A 7 1.51 18.91 -3.79
CA THR A 7 1.88 17.64 -3.14
C THR A 7 0.96 17.22 -1.98
N PRO A 8 0.45 18.12 -1.11
CA PRO A 8 -0.50 17.73 -0.06
C PRO A 8 -1.83 17.18 -0.60
N VAL A 9 -2.32 17.71 -1.72
CA VAL A 9 -3.54 17.22 -2.39
C VAL A 9 -3.29 15.81 -2.93
N VAL A 10 -2.11 15.59 -3.51
CA VAL A 10 -1.71 14.29 -4.03
C VAL A 10 -1.60 13.26 -2.90
N ALA A 11 -1.04 13.65 -1.75
CA ALA A 11 -0.96 12.79 -0.57
C ALA A 11 -2.35 12.37 -0.08
N PHE A 12 -3.29 13.31 0.00
CA PHE A 12 -4.68 13.04 0.37
C PHE A 12 -5.37 12.11 -0.63
N LEU A 13 -5.30 12.41 -1.93
CA LEU A 13 -5.93 11.59 -2.97
C LEU A 13 -5.36 10.17 -3.03
N SER A 14 -4.06 10.02 -2.74
CA SER A 14 -3.40 8.72 -2.76
C SER A 14 -3.88 7.79 -1.66
N VAL A 15 -4.38 8.31 -0.53
CA VAL A 15 -4.84 7.49 0.59
C VAL A 15 -6.34 7.62 0.80
N GLY A 16 -6.85 8.82 1.08
CA GLY A 16 -8.25 9.04 1.47
C GLY A 16 -9.22 8.65 0.37
N SER A 17 -9.03 9.18 -0.84
CA SER A 17 -9.88 8.85 -1.99
C SER A 17 -9.80 7.35 -2.36
N LYS A 18 -8.61 6.75 -2.27
CA LYS A 18 -8.41 5.32 -2.51
C LYS A 18 -9.14 4.46 -1.48
N ALA A 19 -8.99 4.75 -0.19
CA ALA A 19 -9.65 4.02 0.88
C ALA A 19 -11.18 4.15 0.76
N ALA A 20 -11.69 5.34 0.43
CA ALA A 20 -13.11 5.55 0.15
C ALA A 20 -13.59 4.72 -1.06
N GLY A 21 -12.80 4.65 -2.12
CA GLY A 21 -13.07 3.83 -3.30
C GLY A 21 -13.17 2.34 -2.96
N PHE A 22 -12.25 1.80 -2.17
CA PHE A 22 -12.31 0.41 -1.72
C PHE A 22 -13.46 0.16 -0.75
N ALA A 23 -13.74 1.09 0.18
CA ALA A 23 -14.88 0.98 1.09
C ALA A 23 -16.21 0.96 0.32
N LEU A 24 -16.35 1.81 -0.70
CA LEU A 24 -17.50 1.80 -1.59
C LEU A 24 -17.58 0.51 -2.41
N ALA A 25 -16.45 0.03 -2.95
CA ALA A 25 -16.40 -1.21 -3.72
C ALA A 25 -16.88 -2.41 -2.88
N ILE A 26 -16.36 -2.57 -1.66
CA ILE A 26 -16.81 -3.61 -0.73
C ILE A 26 -18.31 -3.48 -0.52
N ARG A 27 -18.79 -2.30 -0.10
CA ARG A 27 -20.20 -2.10 0.25
C ARG A 27 -21.12 -2.34 -0.93
N LEU A 28 -20.82 -1.76 -2.10
CA LEU A 28 -21.66 -1.86 -3.29
C LEU A 28 -21.67 -3.28 -3.85
N LEU A 29 -20.51 -3.89 -4.08
CA LEU A 29 -20.42 -5.20 -4.73
C LEU A 29 -21.03 -6.30 -3.87
N THR A 30 -20.76 -6.28 -2.56
CA THR A 30 -21.28 -7.30 -1.64
C THR A 30 -22.78 -7.17 -1.37
N THR A 31 -23.33 -5.95 -1.33
CA THR A 31 -24.77 -5.75 -1.05
C THR A 31 -25.65 -5.78 -2.30
N ALA A 32 -25.22 -5.18 -3.40
CA ALA A 32 -26.07 -4.97 -4.57
C ALA A 32 -25.88 -6.05 -5.64
N PHE A 33 -24.70 -6.66 -5.69
CA PHE A 33 -24.32 -7.61 -6.74
C PHE A 33 -23.78 -8.96 -6.20
N PRO A 34 -24.42 -9.59 -5.19
CA PRO A 34 -23.96 -10.89 -4.68
C PRO A 34 -24.12 -12.03 -5.69
N LEU A 35 -25.17 -11.97 -6.53
CA LEU A 35 -25.49 -13.03 -7.50
C LEU A 35 -24.56 -13.08 -8.72
N VAL A 36 -23.77 -12.02 -8.95
CA VAL A 36 -22.83 -11.88 -10.07
C VAL A 36 -21.39 -11.75 -9.57
N SER A 37 -21.07 -12.45 -8.48
CA SER A 37 -19.76 -12.42 -7.82
C SER A 37 -18.61 -12.83 -8.73
N GLU A 38 -18.83 -13.87 -9.53
CA GLU A 38 -17.84 -14.41 -10.45
C GLU A 38 -17.42 -13.39 -11.51
N GLU A 39 -18.39 -12.64 -12.06
CA GLU A 39 -18.15 -11.66 -13.12
C GLU A 39 -17.32 -10.48 -12.62
N TRP A 40 -17.66 -9.92 -11.45
CA TRP A 40 -16.86 -8.82 -10.91
C TRP A 40 -15.53 -9.32 -10.32
N HIS A 41 -15.42 -10.53 -9.77
CA HIS A 41 -14.14 -11.13 -9.40
C HIS A 41 -13.19 -11.22 -10.61
N LEU A 42 -13.69 -11.62 -11.78
CA LEU A 42 -12.90 -11.69 -13.00
C LEU A 42 -12.40 -10.30 -13.42
N ILE A 43 -13.29 -9.29 -13.43
CA ILE A 43 -12.93 -7.90 -13.76
C ILE A 43 -11.87 -7.38 -12.79
N PHE A 44 -12.06 -7.55 -11.48
CA PHE A 44 -11.10 -7.11 -10.48
C PHE A 44 -9.78 -7.88 -10.56
N THR A 45 -9.79 -9.16 -10.94
CA THR A 45 -8.57 -9.93 -11.20
C THR A 45 -7.78 -9.31 -12.35
N ALA A 46 -8.43 -8.99 -13.48
CA ALA A 46 -7.78 -8.33 -14.61
C ALA A 46 -7.21 -6.95 -14.21
N LEU A 47 -7.98 -6.17 -13.45
CA LEU A 47 -7.53 -4.87 -12.92
C LEU A 47 -6.35 -5.01 -11.96
N ALA A 48 -6.36 -6.00 -11.07
CA ALA A 48 -5.28 -6.25 -10.12
C ALA A 48 -3.98 -6.61 -10.85
N VAL A 49 -4.05 -7.53 -11.82
CA VAL A 49 -2.91 -7.92 -12.66
C VAL A 49 -2.35 -6.70 -13.40
N LEU A 50 -3.22 -5.96 -14.09
CA LEU A 50 -2.81 -4.79 -14.87
C LEU A 50 -2.18 -3.71 -13.98
N SER A 51 -2.77 -3.47 -12.82
CA SER A 51 -2.31 -2.49 -11.85
C SER A 51 -0.94 -2.84 -11.26
N MET A 52 -0.75 -4.10 -10.83
CA MET A 52 0.52 -4.57 -10.28
C MET A 52 1.64 -4.55 -11.32
N VAL A 53 1.36 -4.98 -12.56
CA VAL A 53 2.36 -5.02 -13.63
C VAL A 53 2.70 -3.61 -14.11
N LEU A 54 1.71 -2.84 -14.57
CA LEU A 54 1.97 -1.50 -15.11
C LEU A 54 2.50 -0.55 -14.04
N GLY A 55 1.95 -0.60 -12.83
CA GLY A 55 2.40 0.26 -11.73
C GLY A 55 3.87 0.03 -11.40
N ASN A 56 4.31 -1.21 -11.27
CA ASN A 56 5.70 -1.50 -10.93
C ASN A 56 6.66 -1.28 -12.11
N VAL A 57 6.29 -1.72 -13.32
CA VAL A 57 7.17 -1.57 -14.50
C VAL A 57 7.38 -0.10 -14.85
N VAL A 58 6.32 0.70 -14.85
CA VAL A 58 6.43 2.13 -15.18
C VAL A 58 7.13 2.92 -14.07
N ALA A 59 6.97 2.52 -12.79
CA ALA A 59 7.70 3.14 -11.68
C ALA A 59 9.23 3.04 -11.83
N LEU A 60 9.75 1.97 -12.45
CA LEU A 60 11.20 1.77 -12.67
C LEU A 60 11.83 2.91 -13.49
N THR A 61 11.11 3.44 -14.47
CA THR A 61 11.64 4.45 -15.41
C THR A 61 11.43 5.89 -14.94
N GLN A 62 10.73 6.10 -13.81
CA GLN A 62 10.43 7.45 -13.34
C GLN A 62 11.66 8.13 -12.75
N THR A 63 11.80 9.43 -13.04
CA THR A 63 12.87 10.31 -12.55
C THR A 63 12.37 11.33 -11.51
N SER A 64 11.10 11.72 -11.56
CA SER A 64 10.45 12.54 -10.52
C SER A 64 9.96 11.65 -9.37
N MET A 65 10.15 12.15 -8.15
CA MET A 65 9.73 11.48 -6.93
C MET A 65 8.21 11.39 -6.81
N LYS A 66 7.48 12.46 -7.19
CA LYS A 66 6.00 12.45 -7.18
C LYS A 66 5.44 11.42 -8.16
N ARG A 67 6.01 11.34 -9.36
CA ARG A 67 5.60 10.35 -10.37
C ARG A 67 5.89 8.93 -9.92
N LEU A 68 7.06 8.69 -9.32
CA LEU A 68 7.42 7.39 -8.76
C LEU A 68 6.39 6.96 -7.70
N LEU A 69 6.04 7.86 -6.76
CA LEU A 69 5.00 7.59 -5.75
C LEU A 69 3.60 7.40 -6.36
N ALA A 70 3.29 8.08 -7.47
CA ALA A 70 2.03 7.89 -8.19
C ALA A 70 1.90 6.48 -8.78
N TYR A 71 2.91 6.03 -9.53
CA TYR A 71 2.91 4.69 -10.12
C TYR A 71 3.02 3.58 -9.06
N SER A 72 3.77 3.85 -8.00
CA SER A 72 3.74 3.03 -6.78
C SER A 72 2.32 2.93 -6.23
N SER A 73 1.59 4.04 -6.09
CA SER A 73 0.21 4.04 -5.60
C SER A 73 -0.71 3.16 -6.44
N ILE A 74 -0.53 3.15 -7.77
CA ILE A 74 -1.23 2.24 -8.69
C ILE A 74 -0.90 0.79 -8.33
N ALA A 75 0.39 0.41 -8.34
CA ALA A 75 0.82 -0.95 -7.99
C ALA A 75 0.27 -1.42 -6.62
N GLN A 76 0.30 -0.54 -5.62
CA GLN A 76 -0.18 -0.83 -4.27
C GLN A 76 -1.69 -1.09 -4.22
N ALA A 77 -2.48 -0.43 -5.07
CA ALA A 77 -3.91 -0.72 -5.20
C ALA A 77 -4.16 -2.13 -5.76
N GLY A 78 -3.27 -2.63 -6.63
CA GLY A 78 -3.35 -4.00 -7.13
C GLY A 78 -3.18 -5.06 -6.04
N PHE A 79 -2.27 -4.85 -5.07
CA PHE A 79 -2.15 -5.75 -3.91
C PHE A 79 -3.41 -5.73 -3.04
N VAL A 80 -4.01 -4.56 -2.80
CA VAL A 80 -5.25 -4.43 -2.03
C VAL A 80 -6.40 -5.20 -2.69
N MET A 81 -6.47 -5.18 -4.03
CA MET A 81 -7.50 -5.92 -4.77
C MET A 81 -7.43 -7.44 -4.54
N ILE A 82 -6.26 -8.02 -4.20
CA ILE A 82 -6.15 -9.43 -3.84
C ILE A 82 -7.06 -9.77 -2.66
N GLY A 83 -7.09 -8.91 -1.63
CA GLY A 83 -7.94 -9.10 -0.46
C GLY A 83 -9.44 -8.95 -0.78
N LEU A 84 -9.78 -8.06 -1.72
CA LEU A 84 -11.17 -7.88 -2.19
C LEU A 84 -11.66 -9.11 -2.99
N ILE A 85 -10.85 -9.62 -3.91
CA ILE A 85 -11.18 -10.78 -4.77
C ILE A 85 -11.24 -12.07 -3.95
N ALA A 86 -10.49 -12.16 -2.85
CA ALA A 86 -10.51 -13.34 -1.99
C ALA A 86 -11.89 -13.61 -1.38
N GLY A 87 -12.78 -12.60 -1.27
CA GLY A 87 -14.19 -12.79 -0.88
C GLY A 87 -14.42 -13.44 0.49
N THR A 88 -13.39 -13.51 1.34
CA THR A 88 -13.41 -14.17 2.65
C THR A 88 -13.19 -13.15 3.76
N ASP A 89 -13.57 -13.49 4.99
CA ASP A 89 -13.33 -12.65 6.16
C ASP A 89 -11.85 -12.27 6.32
N ALA A 90 -10.96 -13.23 6.05
CA ALA A 90 -9.51 -13.02 6.00
C ALA A 90 -9.11 -12.04 4.88
N GLY A 91 -9.71 -12.16 3.69
CA GLY A 91 -9.50 -11.27 2.57
C GLY A 91 -9.82 -9.81 2.89
N TYR A 92 -11.03 -9.55 3.38
CA TYR A 92 -11.45 -8.20 3.77
C TYR A 92 -10.59 -7.63 4.91
N SER A 93 -10.28 -8.45 5.91
CA SER A 93 -9.46 -8.04 7.06
C SER A 93 -8.03 -7.68 6.62
N SER A 94 -7.45 -8.46 5.70
CA SER A 94 -6.12 -8.20 5.15
C SER A 94 -6.05 -6.91 4.32
N MET A 95 -7.09 -6.61 3.54
CA MET A 95 -7.21 -5.34 2.84
C MET A 95 -7.31 -4.15 3.79
N ILE A 96 -8.16 -4.22 4.82
CA ILE A 96 -8.32 -3.13 5.80
C ILE A 96 -7.01 -2.89 6.54
N PHE A 97 -6.36 -3.95 7.00
CA PHE A 97 -5.04 -3.87 7.63
C PHE A 97 -4.03 -3.20 6.68
N TYR A 98 -3.97 -3.62 5.43
CA TYR A 98 -3.05 -3.03 4.45
C TYR A 98 -3.32 -1.54 4.20
N LEU A 99 -4.58 -1.14 4.03
CA LEU A 99 -4.96 0.26 3.81
C LEU A 99 -4.60 1.14 5.02
N LEU A 100 -4.76 0.62 6.24
CA LEU A 100 -4.38 1.32 7.46
C LEU A 100 -2.86 1.51 7.54
N VAL A 101 -2.07 0.48 7.26
CA VAL A 101 -0.61 0.61 7.22
C VAL A 101 -0.18 1.55 6.10
N TYR A 102 -0.83 1.45 4.94
CA TYR A 102 -0.56 2.29 3.77
C TYR A 102 -0.79 3.78 4.03
N LEU A 103 -1.75 4.14 4.88
CA LEU A 103 -1.92 5.51 5.36
C LEU A 103 -0.62 6.09 5.92
N PHE A 104 0.00 5.40 6.88
CA PHE A 104 1.20 5.89 7.54
C PHE A 104 2.42 5.88 6.60
N MET A 105 2.59 4.80 5.83
CA MET A 105 3.70 4.68 4.88
C MET A 105 3.67 5.81 3.84
N ASN A 106 2.49 6.06 3.28
CA ASN A 106 2.36 6.97 2.16
C ASN A 106 2.33 8.43 2.62
N LEU A 107 1.65 8.76 3.73
CA LEU A 107 1.71 10.10 4.31
C LEU A 107 3.13 10.46 4.75
N GLY A 108 3.84 9.56 5.42
CA GLY A 108 5.24 9.79 5.81
C GLY A 108 6.15 10.05 4.61
N GLY A 109 5.98 9.27 3.53
CA GLY A 109 6.69 9.48 2.26
C GLY A 109 6.39 10.85 1.64
N PHE A 110 5.11 11.22 1.52
CA PHE A 110 4.72 12.51 0.95
C PHE A 110 5.13 13.71 1.82
N ILE A 111 5.13 13.60 3.15
CA ILE A 111 5.62 14.65 4.05
C ILE A 111 7.12 14.91 3.78
N CYS A 112 7.91 13.85 3.61
CA CYS A 112 9.32 14.00 3.24
C CYS A 112 9.51 14.70 1.90
N VAL A 113 8.71 14.34 0.89
CA VAL A 113 8.73 15.00 -0.43
C VAL A 113 8.35 16.49 -0.29
N ILE A 114 7.34 16.81 0.52
CA ILE A 114 6.95 18.21 0.80
C ILE A 114 8.10 18.97 1.45
N LEU A 115 8.73 18.42 2.51
CA LEU A 115 9.84 19.07 3.21
C LEU A 115 11.04 19.29 2.28
N PHE A 116 11.36 18.31 1.44
CA PHE A 116 12.43 18.45 0.46
C PHE A 116 12.11 19.54 -0.57
N THR A 117 10.94 19.48 -1.22
CA THR A 117 10.55 20.47 -2.23
C THR A 117 10.41 21.89 -1.66
N LEU A 118 9.95 22.06 -0.41
CA LEU A 118 9.90 23.38 0.23
C LEU A 118 11.29 24.00 0.46
N ARG A 119 12.34 23.18 0.57
CA ARG A 119 13.70 23.64 0.86
C ARG A 119 14.56 23.78 -0.39
N THR A 120 14.36 22.92 -1.39
CA THR A 120 15.19 22.88 -2.60
C THR A 120 14.46 23.34 -3.86
N GLY A 121 13.13 23.39 -3.85
CA GLY A 121 12.31 23.76 -5.02
C GLY A 121 12.17 22.66 -6.09
N THR A 122 12.80 21.49 -5.90
CA THR A 122 12.80 20.38 -6.86
C THR A 122 12.27 19.09 -6.22
N ASP A 123 11.82 18.15 -7.06
CA ASP A 123 11.34 16.82 -6.67
C ASP A 123 11.99 15.70 -7.49
N GLN A 124 13.07 15.99 -8.22
CA GLN A 124 13.80 14.98 -9.00
C GLN A 124 14.61 14.05 -8.10
N ILE A 125 14.63 12.75 -8.41
CA ILE A 125 15.31 11.73 -7.61
C ILE A 125 16.83 11.95 -7.58
N SER A 126 17.43 12.44 -8.66
CA SER A 126 18.87 12.77 -8.72
C SER A 126 19.27 13.85 -7.71
N GLU A 127 18.36 14.77 -7.41
CA GLU A 127 18.61 15.89 -6.50
C GLU A 127 18.65 15.46 -5.04
N TYR A 128 18.27 14.22 -4.72
CA TYR A 128 18.38 13.67 -3.36
C TYR A 128 19.80 13.20 -3.01
N ALA A 129 20.77 13.31 -3.94
CA ALA A 129 22.15 12.84 -3.76
C ALA A 129 22.81 13.40 -2.50
N GLY A 130 23.13 12.52 -1.54
CA GLY A 130 23.88 12.86 -0.32
C GLY A 130 23.07 13.65 0.72
N LEU A 131 21.73 13.59 0.65
CA LEU A 131 20.84 14.29 1.59
C LEU A 131 21.08 13.89 3.06
N TYR A 132 21.58 12.68 3.32
CA TYR A 132 21.85 12.19 4.67
C TYR A 132 22.75 13.12 5.50
N HIS A 133 23.71 13.79 4.87
CA HIS A 133 24.64 14.69 5.56
C HIS A 133 24.03 16.03 5.96
N LYS A 134 22.94 16.45 5.30
CA LYS A 134 22.28 17.74 5.55
C LYS A 134 21.03 17.59 6.38
N ASP A 135 20.15 16.68 5.99
CA ASP A 135 18.90 16.39 6.69
C ASP A 135 18.75 14.88 6.94
N PRO A 136 19.30 14.38 8.07
CA PRO A 136 19.17 12.98 8.43
C PRO A 136 17.72 12.62 8.78
N LEU A 137 16.88 13.56 9.24
CA LEU A 137 15.50 13.26 9.64
C LEU A 137 14.63 12.94 8.43
N VAL A 138 14.68 13.77 7.38
CA VAL A 138 13.94 13.50 6.13
C VAL A 138 14.49 12.28 5.43
N THR A 139 15.82 12.08 5.45
CA THR A 139 16.46 10.92 4.82
C THR A 139 16.03 9.61 5.49
N LEU A 140 16.06 9.54 6.82
CA LEU A 140 15.61 8.36 7.58
C LEU A 140 14.11 8.14 7.42
N GLY A 141 13.31 9.21 7.55
CA GLY A 141 11.86 9.11 7.42
C GLY A 141 11.43 8.61 6.05
N LEU A 142 12.01 9.17 4.98
CA LEU A 142 11.72 8.73 3.62
C LEU A 142 12.18 7.29 3.40
N SER A 143 13.39 6.95 3.86
CA SER A 143 13.91 5.59 3.72
C SER A 143 13.02 4.55 4.40
N ILE A 144 12.61 4.77 5.65
CA ILE A 144 11.71 3.87 6.37
C ILE A 144 10.37 3.72 5.63
N CYS A 145 9.78 4.83 5.16
CA CYS A 145 8.52 4.79 4.44
C CYS A 145 8.63 4.01 3.11
N LEU A 146 9.68 4.26 2.31
CA LEU A 146 9.88 3.57 1.03
C LEU A 146 10.23 2.08 1.21
N LEU A 147 11.08 1.74 2.19
CA LEU A 147 11.40 0.35 2.49
C LEU A 147 10.17 -0.40 3.02
N SER A 148 9.30 0.27 3.78
CA SER A 148 8.02 -0.30 4.23
C SER A 148 7.08 -0.53 3.05
N LEU A 149 6.95 0.42 2.12
CA LEU A 149 6.17 0.23 0.88
C LEU A 149 6.73 -0.92 0.03
N GLY A 150 8.05 -1.09 0.00
CA GLY A 150 8.73 -2.24 -0.60
C GLY A 150 8.39 -3.56 0.08
N GLY A 151 8.00 -3.54 1.36
CA GLY A 151 7.66 -4.72 2.14
C GLY A 151 8.91 -5.40 2.71
N ILE A 152 9.87 -4.61 3.20
CA ILE A 152 11.09 -5.15 3.83
C ILE A 152 10.86 -5.38 5.33
N PRO A 153 11.16 -6.59 5.88
CA PRO A 153 11.12 -6.82 7.33
C PRO A 153 12.11 -5.90 8.08
N PRO A 154 11.79 -5.39 9.29
CA PRO A 154 10.63 -5.67 10.16
C PRO A 154 9.47 -4.65 10.03
N LEU A 155 9.36 -3.94 8.91
CA LEU A 155 8.43 -2.81 8.75
C LEU A 155 6.98 -3.26 8.55
N ALA A 156 6.02 -2.38 8.86
CA ALA A 156 4.60 -2.69 8.81
C ALA A 156 4.11 -3.15 7.43
N GLY A 157 4.66 -2.61 6.34
CA GLY A 157 4.25 -2.98 4.99
C GLY A 157 4.58 -4.43 4.62
N PHE A 158 5.60 -5.03 5.25
CA PHE A 158 5.89 -6.46 5.08
C PHE A 158 4.75 -7.33 5.63
N PHE A 159 4.34 -7.08 6.88
CA PHE A 159 3.24 -7.81 7.52
C PHE A 159 1.93 -7.64 6.77
N GLY A 160 1.69 -6.44 6.22
CA GLY A 160 0.51 -6.17 5.40
C GLY A 160 0.48 -6.99 4.11
N LYS A 161 1.61 -7.06 3.37
CA LYS A 161 1.69 -7.87 2.15
C LYS A 161 1.59 -9.36 2.45
N ILE A 162 2.26 -9.85 3.49
CA ILE A 162 2.17 -11.25 3.91
C ILE A 162 0.73 -11.63 4.24
N TYR A 163 -0.01 -10.76 4.94
CA TYR A 163 -1.39 -11.05 5.27
C TYR A 163 -2.29 -11.12 4.03
N LEU A 164 -2.13 -10.19 3.07
CA LEU A 164 -2.82 -10.22 1.78
C LEU A 164 -2.51 -11.51 0.99
N PHE A 165 -1.23 -11.90 0.94
CA PHE A 165 -0.82 -13.12 0.23
C PHE A 165 -1.32 -14.38 0.92
N TRP A 166 -1.31 -14.42 2.25
CA TRP A 166 -1.86 -15.53 3.01
C TRP A 166 -3.37 -15.69 2.77
N ALA A 167 -4.13 -14.60 2.85
CA ALA A 167 -5.57 -14.62 2.59
C ALA A 167 -5.89 -15.00 1.14
N GLY A 168 -5.14 -14.46 0.17
CA GLY A 168 -5.29 -14.82 -1.25
C GLY A 168 -4.94 -16.28 -1.52
N TRP A 169 -3.91 -16.81 -0.86
CA TRP A 169 -3.52 -18.22 -1.00
C TRP A 169 -4.58 -19.15 -0.42
N GLN A 170 -5.15 -18.81 0.74
CA GLN A 170 -6.23 -19.57 1.36
C GLN A 170 -7.50 -19.60 0.48
N ALA A 171 -7.77 -18.51 -0.25
CA ALA A 171 -8.88 -18.41 -1.20
C ALA A 171 -8.60 -19.07 -2.58
N GLY A 172 -7.45 -19.74 -2.76
CA GLY A 172 -7.09 -20.42 -4.01
C GLY A 172 -6.59 -19.50 -5.13
N LEU A 173 -6.31 -18.22 -4.84
CA LEU A 173 -5.85 -17.22 -5.82
C LEU A 173 -4.33 -17.32 -6.09
N TYR A 174 -3.83 -18.53 -6.34
CA TYR A 174 -2.39 -18.80 -6.43
C TYR A 174 -1.65 -17.95 -7.47
N GLY A 175 -2.27 -17.75 -8.65
CA GLY A 175 -1.68 -16.94 -9.72
C GLY A 175 -1.52 -15.47 -9.36
N LEU A 176 -2.52 -14.88 -8.71
CA LEU A 176 -2.48 -13.49 -8.22
C LEU A 176 -1.42 -13.32 -7.12
N VAL A 177 -1.31 -14.28 -6.21
CA VAL A 177 -0.31 -14.24 -5.13
C VAL A 177 1.11 -14.35 -5.70
N LEU A 178 1.35 -15.28 -6.63
CA LEU A 178 2.65 -15.43 -7.31
C LEU A 178 3.03 -14.16 -8.07
N LEU A 179 2.12 -13.61 -8.85
CA LEU A 179 2.34 -12.34 -9.55
C LEU A 179 2.61 -11.21 -8.55
N GLY A 180 1.88 -11.17 -7.44
CA GLY A 180 2.07 -10.21 -6.36
C GLY A 180 3.46 -10.28 -5.74
N LEU A 181 3.96 -11.49 -5.49
CA LEU A 181 5.32 -11.70 -4.99
C LEU A 181 6.38 -11.21 -5.98
N ILE A 182 6.26 -11.59 -7.26
CA ILE A 182 7.20 -11.17 -8.32
C ILE A 182 7.22 -9.64 -8.46
N THR A 183 6.05 -9.03 -8.57
CA THR A 183 5.93 -7.57 -8.70
C THR A 183 6.36 -6.84 -7.44
N SER A 184 6.22 -7.44 -6.26
CA SER A 184 6.79 -6.90 -5.01
C SER A 184 8.32 -6.89 -5.04
N VAL A 185 8.98 -7.92 -5.58
CA VAL A 185 10.44 -7.93 -5.75
C VAL A 185 10.88 -6.81 -6.71
N ILE A 186 10.15 -6.59 -7.80
CA ILE A 186 10.40 -5.46 -8.71
C ILE A 186 10.24 -4.13 -7.95
N SER A 187 9.25 -4.04 -7.05
CA SER A 187 8.99 -2.82 -6.29
C SER A 187 10.16 -2.39 -5.42
N ILE A 188 10.83 -3.36 -4.80
CA ILE A 188 11.98 -3.14 -3.93
C ILE A 188 13.11 -2.42 -4.68
N TYR A 189 13.34 -2.73 -5.95
CA TYR A 189 14.40 -2.12 -6.74
C TYR A 189 14.26 -0.59 -6.85
N TYR A 190 13.08 -0.09 -7.26
CA TYR A 190 12.93 1.36 -7.44
C TYR A 190 12.88 2.11 -6.10
N TYR A 191 12.42 1.48 -5.01
CA TYR A 191 12.48 2.07 -3.67
C TYR A 191 13.92 2.17 -3.16
N ILE A 192 14.67 1.07 -3.23
CA ILE A 192 16.09 1.04 -2.82
C ILE A 192 16.92 2.01 -3.65
N ARG A 193 16.60 2.20 -4.93
CA ARG A 193 17.27 3.20 -5.78
C ARG A 193 17.22 4.60 -5.18
N VAL A 194 16.07 5.02 -4.64
CA VAL A 194 15.91 6.33 -3.99
C VAL A 194 16.71 6.38 -2.68
N VAL A 195 16.64 5.33 -1.87
CA VAL A 195 17.40 5.22 -0.61
C VAL A 195 18.91 5.28 -0.86
N LYS A 196 19.39 4.54 -1.87
CA LYS A 196 20.80 4.56 -2.31
C LYS A 196 21.24 5.97 -2.68
N MET A 197 20.41 6.71 -3.41
CA MET A 197 20.73 8.08 -3.81
C MET A 197 20.89 9.00 -2.60
N MET A 198 20.04 8.85 -1.58
CA MET A 198 20.11 9.68 -0.37
C MET A 198 21.29 9.36 0.55
N VAL A 199 21.61 8.08 0.73
CA VAL A 199 22.50 7.61 1.82
C VAL A 199 23.90 7.24 1.33
N VAL A 200 24.03 6.62 0.16
CA VAL A 200 25.29 6.02 -0.30
C VAL A 200 26.18 7.04 -1.02
N LYS A 201 25.59 8.13 -1.52
CA LYS A 201 26.31 9.17 -2.25
C LYS A 201 27.17 9.99 -1.29
N GLU A 202 28.48 10.03 -1.56
CA GLU A 202 29.45 10.76 -0.76
C GLU A 202 29.26 12.29 -0.89
N PRO A 203 29.76 13.10 0.07
CA PRO A 203 29.63 14.56 0.06
C PRO A 203 30.12 15.24 -1.23
N GLN A 204 31.11 14.65 -1.89
CA GLN A 204 31.65 15.13 -3.17
C GLN A 204 30.69 14.93 -4.36
N GLU A 205 29.81 13.92 -4.28
CA GLU A 205 28.79 13.62 -5.29
C GLU A 205 27.44 14.27 -5.00
N MET A 206 27.36 15.18 -4.02
CA MET A 206 26.12 15.88 -3.68
C MET A 206 25.63 16.74 -4.84
N SER A 207 24.32 16.73 -5.07
CA SER A 207 23.69 17.62 -6.04
C SER A 207 23.79 19.09 -5.60
N GLU A 208 23.73 20.01 -6.55
CA GLU A 208 23.74 21.46 -6.29
C GLU A 208 22.62 21.88 -5.33
N SER A 209 21.43 21.28 -5.46
CA SER A 209 20.31 21.51 -4.56
C SER A 209 20.60 21.14 -3.11
N VAL A 210 21.40 20.10 -2.87
CA VAL A 210 21.77 19.64 -1.51
C VAL A 210 23.01 20.36 -1.00
N LYS A 211 23.90 20.81 -1.88
CA LYS A 211 25.01 21.71 -1.52
C LYS A 211 24.48 23.04 -0.97
N ASN A 212 23.48 23.60 -1.66
CA ASN A 212 22.80 24.84 -1.30
C ASN A 212 21.63 24.65 -0.32
N TYR A 213 21.60 23.53 0.41
CA TYR A 213 20.50 23.23 1.32
C TYR A 213 20.42 24.26 2.46
N PRO A 214 19.25 24.88 2.70
CA PRO A 214 19.11 25.89 3.74
C PRO A 214 19.28 25.27 5.14
N GLU A 215 19.69 26.09 6.11
CA GLU A 215 19.76 25.64 7.50
C GLU A 215 18.39 25.15 7.99
N ILE A 216 18.40 24.02 8.69
CA ILE A 216 17.18 23.38 9.17
C ILE A 216 16.64 24.19 10.34
N SER A 217 15.61 25.00 10.08
CA SER A 217 14.85 25.68 11.13
C SER A 217 13.42 25.13 11.18
N TRP A 218 12.97 24.72 12.36
CA TRP A 218 11.59 24.25 12.59
C TRP A 218 10.69 25.35 13.19
N THR A 219 11.20 26.58 13.24
CA THR A 219 10.54 27.73 13.87
C THR A 219 9.57 28.46 12.95
N LEU A 220 9.67 28.25 11.63
CA LEU A 220 8.76 28.85 10.67
C LEU A 220 7.32 28.32 10.86
N PRO A 221 6.30 29.15 10.61
CA PRO A 221 4.91 28.75 10.74
C PRO A 221 4.58 27.56 9.82
N GLY A 222 3.96 26.53 10.39
CA GLY A 222 3.58 25.30 9.65
C GLY A 222 4.64 24.19 9.62
N MET A 223 5.89 24.45 10.02
CA MET A 223 6.94 23.40 10.01
C MET A 223 6.84 22.41 11.17
N ARG A 224 6.42 22.85 12.37
CA ARG A 224 6.21 21.94 13.51
C ARG A 224 5.15 20.87 13.25
N PRO A 225 3.94 21.19 12.72
CA PRO A 225 2.97 20.17 12.33
C PRO A 225 3.53 19.14 11.33
N LEU A 226 4.30 19.58 10.33
CA LEU A 226 4.95 18.68 9.37
C LEU A 226 5.97 17.75 10.06
N GLN A 227 6.77 18.29 10.98
CA GLN A 227 7.73 17.51 11.75
C GLN A 227 7.03 16.46 12.61
N VAL A 228 6.01 16.84 13.35
CA VAL A 228 5.23 15.92 14.20
C VAL A 228 4.54 14.86 13.34
N GLY A 229 3.95 15.25 12.21
CA GLY A 229 3.33 14.33 11.25
C GLY A 229 4.33 13.32 10.69
N LEU A 230 5.55 13.76 10.36
CA LEU A 230 6.62 12.89 9.91
C LEU A 230 7.02 11.89 11.00
N VAL A 231 7.35 12.37 12.20
CA VAL A 231 7.78 11.53 13.32
C VAL A 231 6.70 10.51 13.67
N LEU A 232 5.43 10.95 13.73
CA LEU A 232 4.30 10.07 14.01
C LEU A 232 4.14 9.00 12.91
N SER A 233 4.23 9.39 11.63
CA SER A 233 4.08 8.45 10.51
C SER A 233 5.21 7.43 10.48
N VAL A 234 6.45 7.84 10.74
CA VAL A 234 7.63 6.96 10.78
C VAL A 234 7.55 6.03 11.99
N PHE A 235 7.16 6.55 13.15
CA PHE A 235 6.94 5.76 14.35
C PHE A 235 5.85 4.71 14.12
N ALA A 236 4.69 5.13 13.60
CA ALA A 236 3.62 4.21 13.26
C ALA A 236 4.08 3.16 12.24
N THR A 237 4.76 3.55 11.16
CA THR A 237 5.25 2.60 10.14
C THR A 237 6.24 1.56 10.70
N SER A 238 7.05 1.95 11.68
CA SER A 238 8.05 1.06 12.29
C SER A 238 7.43 0.17 13.36
N VAL A 239 6.63 0.76 14.26
CA VAL A 239 6.06 0.09 15.44
C VAL A 239 4.89 -0.80 15.06
N VAL A 240 4.06 -0.39 14.10
CA VAL A 240 2.91 -1.20 13.66
C VAL A 240 3.36 -2.56 13.16
N GLY A 241 4.53 -2.68 12.53
CA GLY A 241 5.05 -3.99 12.12
C GLY A 241 5.27 -4.93 13.31
N ILE A 242 5.91 -4.43 14.36
CA ILE A 242 6.26 -5.21 15.57
C ILE A 242 5.02 -5.47 16.43
N LEU A 243 4.18 -4.45 16.62
CA LEU A 243 2.94 -4.50 17.41
C LEU A 243 1.72 -4.63 16.50
N SER A 244 1.77 -5.55 15.53
CA SER A 244 0.67 -5.70 14.59
C SER A 244 -0.61 -6.25 15.25
N ASN A 245 -0.49 -6.98 16.37
CA ASN A 245 -1.59 -7.78 16.95
C ASN A 245 -2.88 -6.96 17.24
N PRO A 246 -2.83 -5.79 17.92
CA PRO A 246 -4.03 -4.98 18.16
C PRO A 246 -4.71 -4.50 16.87
N LEU A 247 -3.93 -4.27 15.82
CA LEU A 247 -4.46 -3.83 14.54
C LEU A 247 -5.05 -4.98 13.73
N PHE A 248 -4.47 -6.17 13.83
CA PHE A 248 -5.10 -7.40 13.33
C PHE A 248 -6.45 -7.64 14.00
N THR A 249 -6.52 -7.54 15.33
CA THR A 249 -7.79 -7.71 16.05
C THR A 249 -8.81 -6.66 15.65
N LEU A 250 -8.39 -5.39 15.49
CA LEU A 250 -9.29 -4.33 15.07
C LEU A 250 -9.82 -4.52 13.64
N ALA A 251 -8.97 -5.00 12.72
CA ALA A 251 -9.38 -5.32 11.36
C ALA A 251 -10.37 -6.50 11.33
N ASN A 252 -10.07 -7.59 12.02
CA ASN A 252 -10.95 -8.76 12.12
C ASN A 252 -12.29 -8.41 12.78
N ASP A 253 -12.27 -7.64 13.87
CA ASP A 253 -13.48 -7.17 14.55
C ASP A 253 -14.35 -6.30 13.63
N SER A 254 -13.72 -5.45 12.80
CA SER A 254 -14.45 -4.59 11.86
C SER A 254 -15.18 -5.40 10.79
N VAL A 255 -14.58 -6.51 10.33
CA VAL A 255 -15.20 -7.40 9.35
C VAL A 255 -16.29 -8.25 10.00
N THR A 256 -15.96 -8.93 11.10
CA THR A 256 -16.87 -9.85 11.80
C THR A 256 -18.09 -9.18 12.39
N LYS A 257 -18.02 -7.90 12.79
CA LYS A 257 -19.19 -7.15 13.32
C LYS A 257 -20.06 -6.55 12.21
N THR A 258 -19.60 -6.56 10.96
CA THR A 258 -20.33 -5.98 9.84
C THR A 258 -21.31 -7.00 9.26
N GLN A 259 -22.61 -6.83 9.55
CA GLN A 259 -23.68 -7.75 9.12
C GLN A 259 -23.70 -8.01 7.60
N ILE A 260 -23.31 -7.02 6.79
CA ILE A 260 -23.23 -7.12 5.32
C ILE A 260 -22.25 -8.21 4.86
N LEU A 261 -21.16 -8.43 5.60
CA LEU A 261 -20.14 -9.41 5.25
C LEU A 261 -20.48 -10.81 5.78
N GLN A 262 -21.30 -10.89 6.83
CA GLN A 262 -21.74 -12.17 7.42
C GLN A 262 -22.74 -12.94 6.52
N SER A 263 -23.62 -12.26 5.80
CA SER A 263 -24.68 -12.90 5.00
C SER A 263 -24.17 -13.72 3.81
N GLN A 264 -23.00 -13.37 3.26
CA GLN A 264 -22.38 -14.07 2.13
C GLN A 264 -21.63 -15.35 2.56
N VAL A 265 -21.04 -15.36 3.77
CA VAL A 265 -20.36 -16.56 4.32
C VAL A 265 -21.34 -17.71 4.53
N VAL A 266 -22.55 -17.40 5.00
CA VAL A 266 -23.59 -18.41 5.20
C VAL A 266 -24.09 -18.95 3.87
N GLU A 267 -24.36 -18.09 2.88
CA GLU A 267 -24.97 -18.49 1.60
C GLU A 267 -24.02 -19.34 0.72
N MET A 268 -22.72 -19.05 0.73
CA MET A 268 -21.70 -19.83 0.00
C MET A 268 -21.49 -21.23 0.64
N GLN A 269 -21.65 -21.36 1.96
CA GLN A 269 -21.64 -22.64 2.67
C GLN A 269 -22.89 -23.48 2.37
N THR A 270 -24.08 -22.87 2.29
CA THR A 270 -25.32 -23.59 1.95
C THR A 270 -25.33 -24.08 0.49
N VAL A 271 -24.77 -23.31 -0.45
CA VAL A 271 -24.66 -23.78 -1.85
C VAL A 271 -23.67 -24.95 -1.95
N GLY A 272 -22.55 -24.90 -1.23
CA GLY A 272 -21.58 -26.00 -1.18
C GLY A 272 -22.15 -27.29 -0.57
N SER A 273 -22.96 -27.20 0.49
CA SER A 273 -23.60 -28.36 1.11
C SER A 273 -24.72 -28.96 0.24
N VAL A 274 -25.53 -28.12 -0.42
CA VAL A 274 -26.62 -28.58 -1.29
C VAL A 274 -26.10 -29.24 -2.58
N VAL A 275 -24.94 -28.80 -3.11
CA VAL A 275 -24.28 -29.46 -4.24
C VAL A 275 -23.62 -30.77 -3.81
N GLY A 276 -23.04 -30.82 -2.60
CA GLY A 276 -22.50 -32.05 -2.02
C GLY A 276 -23.55 -33.14 -1.81
N GLU A 277 -24.74 -32.78 -1.30
CA GLU A 277 -25.83 -33.73 -1.07
C GLU A 277 -26.48 -34.25 -2.38
N ARG A 278 -26.60 -33.41 -3.41
CA ARG A 278 -27.12 -33.86 -4.73
C ARG A 278 -26.18 -34.84 -5.43
N ASN A 279 -24.87 -34.71 -5.25
CA ASN A 279 -23.89 -35.63 -5.85
C ASN A 279 -23.83 -36.98 -5.13
N LEU A 280 -24.21 -37.03 -3.84
CA LEU A 280 -24.30 -38.27 -3.04
C LEU A 280 -25.62 -39.04 -3.25
N SER A 281 -26.67 -38.42 -3.80
CA SER A 281 -27.95 -39.09 -4.08
C SER A 281 -28.03 -39.77 -5.46
N LEU A 282 -27.00 -39.64 -6.30
CA LEU A 282 -26.96 -40.20 -7.66
C LEU A 282 -26.25 -41.57 -7.75
N TYR A 283 -25.72 -42.08 -6.65
CA TYR A 283 -25.23 -43.46 -6.58
C TYR A 283 -26.33 -44.37 -6.01
N PRO A 284 -26.84 -45.34 -6.79
CA PRO A 284 -27.73 -46.36 -6.25
C PRO A 284 -26.96 -47.13 -5.17
N LYS A 285 -27.59 -47.26 -3.99
CA LYS A 285 -27.13 -48.18 -2.96
C LYS A 285 -27.47 -49.60 -3.44
N ASP A 286 -26.46 -50.28 -3.97
CA ASP A 286 -26.47 -51.75 -4.11
C ASP A 286 -26.43 -52.42 -2.72
#